data_AF-A0A497SEH7-F1
#
_entry.id   AF-A0A497SEH7-F1
#
_cell.length_a   1.000
_cell.length_b   1.000
_cell.length_c   1.000
_cell.angle_alpha   90.00
_cell.angle_beta   90.00
_cell.angle_gamma   90.00
#
_symmetry.space_group_name_H-M   'P 1'
#
loop_
_entity.id
_entity.type
_entity.pdbx_description
1 polymer ?
#
loop_
_entity_poly.entity_id
_entity_poly.type
_entity_poly.pdbx_seq_one_letter_code
_entity_poly.pdbx_strand_id
1 'polypeptide(L)'
;MKIGTCGVVCEYCPRLRIGKCSGCNPNPYCGMPDCAEERGIRYCFECDEFPCDRHYGRKRNLVIYDKNWLNFIKKEISEDES
;
A
#
# COMPACT_ATOMS: atom_id res chain seq x y z
N MET A 1 -12.69 -10.05 6.77
CA MET A 1 -12.30 -9.11 5.72
C MET A 1 -11.70 -7.86 6.34
N LYS A 2 -10.38 -7.73 6.25
CA LYS A 2 -9.67 -6.52 6.69
C LYS A 2 -9.42 -5.63 5.46
N ILE A 3 -9.85 -4.37 5.52
CA ILE A 3 -9.63 -3.40 4.44
C ILE A 3 -8.38 -2.58 4.79
N GLY A 4 -7.45 -2.47 3.85
CA GLY A 4 -6.26 -1.63 4.01
C GLY A 4 -6.59 -0.16 3.77
N THR A 5 -5.75 0.74 4.28
CA THR A 5 -5.87 2.19 4.04
C THR A 5 -5.96 2.53 2.54
N CYS A 6 -5.29 1.75 1.70
CA CYS A 6 -5.34 1.85 0.24
C CYS A 6 -6.68 1.50 -0.41
N GLY A 7 -7.66 1.01 0.35
CA GLY A 7 -8.95 0.54 -0.15
C GLY A 7 -8.95 -0.90 -0.67
N VAL A 8 -7.79 -1.57 -0.75
CA VAL A 8 -7.75 -2.99 -1.11
C VAL A 8 -8.02 -3.88 0.11
N VAL A 9 -8.63 -5.03 -0.14
CA VAL A 9 -8.81 -6.07 0.89
C VAL A 9 -7.43 -6.65 1.23
N CYS A 10 -7.02 -6.50 2.48
CA CYS A 10 -5.70 -6.90 2.98
C CYS A 10 -5.41 -8.38 2.70
N GLU A 11 -6.40 -9.26 2.82
CA GLU A 11 -6.25 -10.71 2.57
C GLU A 11 -5.79 -11.02 1.13
N TYR A 12 -6.02 -10.11 0.19
CA TYR A 12 -5.54 -10.21 -1.21
C TYR A 12 -4.25 -9.40 -1.47
N CYS A 13 -3.74 -8.67 -0.49
CA CYS A 13 -2.46 -7.96 -0.60
C CYS A 13 -1.30 -8.96 -0.73
N PRO A 14 -0.43 -8.83 -1.75
CA PRO A 14 0.65 -9.78 -1.96
C PRO A 14 1.60 -9.94 -0.77
N ARG A 15 2.01 -8.85 -0.09
CA ARG A 15 2.91 -8.97 1.07
C ARG A 15 2.25 -9.62 2.29
N LEU A 16 0.95 -9.42 2.47
CA LEU A 16 0.23 -10.10 3.57
C LEU A 16 0.17 -11.60 3.29
N ARG A 17 -0.10 -11.98 2.03
CA ARG A 17 -0.19 -13.39 1.63
C ARG A 17 1.11 -14.17 1.80
N ILE A 18 2.26 -13.54 1.59
CA ILE A 18 3.59 -14.16 1.79
C ILE A 18 4.12 -13.95 3.23
N GLY A 19 3.28 -13.51 4.17
CA GLY A 19 3.67 -13.33 5.58
C GLY A 19 4.66 -12.20 5.88
N LYS A 20 5.11 -11.43 4.87
CA LYS A 20 6.07 -10.32 5.01
C LYS A 20 5.43 -8.99 5.45
N CYS A 21 4.15 -8.99 5.85
CA CYS A 21 3.41 -7.81 6.31
C CYS A 21 2.41 -8.20 7.41
N SER A 22 2.29 -7.39 8.46
CA SER A 22 1.30 -7.57 9.56
C SER A 22 -0.02 -6.80 9.32
N GLY A 23 -0.09 -6.01 8.25
CA GLY A 23 -1.23 -5.17 7.89
C GLY A 23 -0.82 -3.72 7.61
N CYS A 24 -1.77 -2.91 7.17
CA CYS A 24 -1.48 -1.53 6.75
C CYS A 24 -1.03 -0.61 7.89
N ASN A 25 -1.19 -0.96 9.16
CA ASN A 25 -0.69 -0.13 10.25
C ASN A 25 -0.13 -0.97 11.40
N PRO A 26 1.15 -0.80 11.78
CA PRO A 26 2.18 0.04 11.15
C PRO A 26 2.73 -0.57 9.83
N ASN A 27 3.02 0.26 8.82
CA ASN A 27 3.64 -0.21 7.55
C ASN A 27 4.78 0.70 7.08
N PRO A 28 6.05 0.35 7.34
CA PRO A 28 7.20 1.17 6.97
C PRO A 28 7.51 1.18 5.47
N TYR A 29 6.83 0.35 4.67
CA TYR A 29 7.11 0.19 3.24
C TYR A 29 6.13 0.94 2.34
N CYS A 30 4.97 1.35 2.84
CA CYS A 30 3.95 2.05 2.05
C CYS A 30 3.52 3.30 2.82
N GLY A 31 3.72 4.48 2.22
CA GLY A 31 3.37 5.76 2.85
C GLY A 31 1.90 6.17 2.71
N MET A 32 0.98 5.22 2.49
CA MET A 32 -0.47 5.47 2.47
C MET A 32 -1.06 5.66 3.88
N PRO A 33 -0.70 4.86 4.92
CA PRO A 33 -1.17 5.06 6.29
C PRO A 33 -0.79 6.43 6.83
N ASP A 34 0.49 6.82 6.73
CA ASP A 34 0.96 8.13 7.19
C ASP A 34 0.22 9.28 6.48
N CYS A 35 0.00 9.15 5.17
CA CYS A 35 -0.75 10.17 4.42
C CYS A 35 -2.23 10.25 4.83
N ALA A 36 -2.84 9.12 5.18
CA ALA A 36 -4.23 9.08 5.61
C ALA A 36 -4.37 9.69 7.01
N GLU A 37 -3.43 9.39 7.91
CA GLU A 37 -3.32 10.02 9.23
C GLU A 37 -3.13 11.55 9.13
N GLU A 38 -2.17 12.01 8.32
CA GLU A 38 -1.94 13.44 8.05
C GLU A 38 -3.19 14.16 7.53
N ARG A 39 -4.04 13.46 6.76
CA ARG A 39 -5.26 14.00 6.16
C ARG A 39 -6.51 13.81 7.01
N GLY A 40 -6.41 13.12 8.14
CA GLY A 40 -7.57 12.84 9.01
C GLY A 40 -8.62 11.91 8.38
N ILE A 41 -8.22 11.05 7.45
CA ILE A 41 -9.10 10.10 6.75
C ILE A 41 -8.69 8.66 7.06
N ARG A 42 -9.61 7.71 6.97
CA ARG A 42 -9.33 6.29 7.25
C ARG A 42 -8.88 5.52 6.02
N TYR A 43 -9.43 5.88 4.86
CA TYR A 43 -9.15 5.23 3.58
C TYR A 43 -8.79 6.26 2.51
N CYS A 44 -7.92 5.88 1.57
CA CYS A 44 -7.57 6.73 0.44
C CYS A 44 -8.81 7.15 -0.37
N PHE A 45 -9.87 6.33 -0.41
CA PHE A 45 -11.14 6.66 -1.10
C PHE A 45 -12.00 7.69 -0.35
N GLU A 46 -11.70 8.00 0.91
CA GLU A 46 -12.32 9.12 1.64
C GLU A 46 -11.59 10.45 1.36
N CYS A 47 -10.51 10.45 0.57
CA CYS A 47 -9.78 11.66 0.19
C CYS A 47 -10.44 12.36 -1.00
N ASP A 48 -10.76 13.65 -0.88
CA ASP A 48 -11.35 14.44 -1.97
C ASP A 48 -10.42 14.60 -3.19
N GLU A 49 -9.10 14.46 -2.98
CA GLU A 49 -8.11 14.50 -4.06
C GLU A 49 -7.83 13.11 -4.65
N PHE A 50 -8.56 12.07 -4.26
CA PHE A 50 -8.32 10.72 -4.76
C PHE A 50 -8.70 10.58 -6.25
N PRO A 51 -7.86 9.95 -7.08
CA PRO A 51 -6.48 9.53 -6.83
C PRO A 51 -5.51 10.73 -6.88
N CYS A 52 -4.75 10.96 -5.81
CA CYS A 52 -3.82 12.08 -5.74
C CYS A 52 -2.44 11.75 -6.34
N ASP A 53 -1.54 12.73 -6.38
CA ASP A 53 -0.16 12.61 -6.89
C ASP A 53 0.64 11.41 -6.32
N ARG A 54 0.31 10.93 -5.12
CA ARG A 54 0.90 9.70 -4.56
C ARG A 54 0.58 8.48 -5.42
N HIS A 55 -0.67 8.33 -5.86
CA HIS A 55 -1.12 7.23 -6.71
C HIS A 55 -0.51 7.26 -8.11
N TYR A 56 -0.16 8.46 -8.60
CA TYR A 56 0.54 8.65 -9.87
C TYR A 56 2.07 8.59 -9.76
N GLY A 57 2.62 8.16 -8.62
CA GLY A 57 4.07 7.96 -8.44
C GLY A 57 4.91 9.24 -8.37
N ARG A 58 4.28 10.42 -8.21
CA ARG A 58 4.99 11.71 -8.23
C ARG A 58 5.68 12.06 -6.91
N LYS A 59 5.41 11.32 -5.84
CA LYS A 59 5.89 11.60 -4.47
C LYS A 59 6.99 10.63 -3.98
N ARG A 60 7.62 9.85 -4.87
CA ARG A 60 8.67 8.85 -4.55
C ARG A 60 8.30 7.92 -3.39
N ASN A 61 7.04 7.53 -3.31
CA ASN A 61 6.49 6.71 -2.25
C ASN A 61 5.93 5.42 -2.85
N LEU A 62 6.26 4.32 -2.19
CA LEU A 62 5.92 2.95 -2.54
C LEU A 62 4.43 2.65 -2.26
N VAL A 63 3.53 3.28 -3.00
CA VAL A 63 2.09 3.08 -2.85
C VAL A 63 1.59 1.90 -3.67
N ILE A 64 0.42 1.37 -3.32
CA ILE A 64 -0.22 0.32 -4.11
C ILE A 64 -0.38 0.76 -5.57
N TYR A 65 0.04 -0.12 -6.49
CA TYR A 65 0.13 0.07 -7.94
C TYR A 65 1.15 1.08 -8.47
N ASP A 66 1.96 1.73 -7.62
CA ASP A 66 3.15 2.45 -8.10
C ASP A 66 4.13 1.48 -8.78
N LYS A 67 4.83 1.94 -9.82
CA LYS A 67 5.78 1.12 -10.58
C LYS A 67 6.88 0.54 -9.68
N ASN A 68 7.43 1.34 -8.77
CA ASN A 68 8.51 0.88 -7.89
C ASN A 68 7.97 -0.09 -6.84
N TRP A 69 6.76 0.15 -6.33
CA TRP A 69 6.07 -0.82 -5.47
C TRP A 69 5.84 -2.15 -6.19
N LEU A 70 5.29 -2.14 -7.41
CA LEU A 70 5.04 -3.35 -8.19
C LEU A 70 6.34 -4.13 -8.47
N ASN A 71 7.43 -3.42 -8.80
CA ASN A 71 8.74 -4.03 -9.01
C ASN A 71 9.29 -4.65 -7.71
N PHE A 72 9.15 -3.95 -6.58
CA PHE A 72 9.54 -4.47 -5.26
C PHE A 72 8.75 -5.72 -4.89
N ILE A 73 7.43 -5.69 -5.03
CA ILE A 73 6.55 -6.84 -4.78
C ILE A 73 6.87 -8.02 -5.67
N LYS A 74 7.14 -7.79 -6.96
CA LYS A 74 7.49 -8.87 -7.89
C LYS A 74 8.73 -9.65 -7.43
N LYS A 75 9.74 -8.95 -6.90
CA LYS A 75 10.94 -9.56 -6.33
C LYS A 75 10.63 -10.34 -5.04
N GLU A 76 9.88 -9.72 -4.13
CA GLU A 76 9.51 -10.32 -2.85
C GLU A 76 8.72 -11.62 -3.02
N ILE A 77 7.84 -11.70 -4.03
CA ILE A 77 7.08 -12.91 -4.36
C ILE A 77 8.00 -13.98 -4.96
N SER A 78 8.88 -13.62 -5.92
CA SER A 78 9.79 -14.61 -6.53
C SER A 78 10.77 -15.23 -5.54
N GLU A 79 11.18 -14.48 -4.52
CA GLU A 79 12.08 -14.95 -3.45
C GLU A 79 11.36 -15.86 -2.43
N ASP A 80 10.03 -15.78 -2.31
CA ASP A 80 9.22 -16.64 -1.43
C ASP A 80 8.94 -18.01 -2.07
N GLU A 81 8.96 -18.09 -3.40
CA GLU A 81 8.78 -19.33 -4.17
C GLU A 81 10.07 -20.16 -4.33
N SER A 82 11.21 -19.67 -3.83
CA SER A 82 12.56 -20.29 -3.93
C SER A 82 12.97 -20.98 -2.63
#